data_AF-A0A434GA06-F1
#
_entry.id   AF-A0A434GA06-F1
#
_cell.length_a   1.000
_cell.length_b   1.000
_cell.length_c   1.000
_cell.angle_alpha   90.00
_cell.angle_beta   90.00
_cell.angle_gamma   90.00
#
_symmetry.space_group_name_H-M   'P 1'
#
loop_
_entity.id
_entity.type
_entity.pdbx_description
1 polymer ?
#
loop_
_entity_poly.entity_id
_entity_poly.type
_entity_poly.pdbx_seq_one_letter_code
_entity_poly.pdbx_strand_id
1 'polypeptide(L)'
;MGADGNFKAFKTRPVHRPFRPFFLVAVVDAVLGGSGWLPSAFGPQAYGPTGLSAGDWHRDMLLFGMVPAMLSGFLLTALPRWTGHRAVSSRTTHLLVLLWACSRVAFLLRLPSLGLAFPAVWM
;
A
#
# COMPACT_ATOMS: atom_id res chain seq x y z
N MET A 1 -4.98 -4.40 -58.12
CA MET A 1 -5.05 -3.60 -56.87
C MET A 1 -5.42 -4.55 -55.75
N GLY A 2 -4.43 -5.05 -55.02
CA GLY A 2 -4.60 -6.01 -53.93
C GLY A 2 -4.79 -5.28 -52.61
N ALA A 3 -5.83 -5.64 -51.87
CA ALA A 3 -5.99 -5.30 -50.47
C ALA A 3 -5.87 -6.60 -49.67
N ASP A 4 -4.65 -7.00 -49.37
CA ASP A 4 -4.36 -8.06 -48.41
C ASP A 4 -4.53 -7.49 -47.00
N GLY A 5 -5.73 -7.67 -46.44
CA GLY A 5 -6.12 -7.27 -45.10
C GLY A 5 -5.43 -8.08 -43.99
N ASN A 6 -4.09 -8.07 -43.96
CA ASN A 6 -3.29 -8.70 -42.93
C ASN A 6 -3.28 -7.83 -41.67
N PHE A 7 -4.39 -7.83 -40.93
CA PHE A 7 -4.41 -7.38 -39.54
C PHE A 7 -3.64 -8.41 -38.72
N LYS A 8 -2.32 -8.22 -38.60
CA LYS A 8 -1.50 -8.97 -37.65
C LYS A 8 -2.18 -8.88 -36.27
N ALA A 9 -2.76 -10.00 -35.85
CA ALA A 9 -3.36 -10.14 -34.54
C ALA A 9 -2.35 -9.63 -33.50
N PHE A 10 -2.71 -8.57 -32.79
CA PHE A 10 -1.94 -8.10 -31.65
C PHE A 10 -1.88 -9.26 -30.65
N LYS A 11 -0.76 -10.00 -30.64
CA LYS A 11 -0.43 -10.93 -29.57
C LYS A 11 -0.43 -10.09 -28.30
N THR A 12 -1.53 -10.12 -27.56
CA THR A 12 -1.63 -9.48 -26.25
C THR A 12 -0.74 -10.29 -25.32
N ARG A 13 0.52 -9.88 -25.22
CA ARG A 13 1.39 -10.33 -24.12
C ARG A 13 0.60 -10.09 -22.83
N PRO A 14 0.62 -11.01 -21.85
CA PRO A 14 -0.04 -10.79 -20.57
C PRO A 14 0.42 -9.44 -20.06
N VAL A 15 -0.47 -8.45 -20.07
CA VAL A 15 -0.14 -7.12 -19.61
C VAL A 15 -0.13 -7.23 -18.10
N HIS A 16 1.01 -7.67 -17.56
CA HIS A 16 1.37 -7.32 -16.21
C HIS A 16 1.18 -5.81 -16.13
N ARG A 17 0.16 -5.35 -15.41
CA ARG A 17 -0.03 -3.95 -15.06
C ARG A 17 0.56 -3.77 -13.66
N PRO A 18 1.90 -3.70 -13.51
CA PRO A 18 2.56 -3.67 -12.20
C PRO A 18 2.21 -2.41 -11.38
N PHE A 19 1.43 -1.48 -11.92
CA PHE A 19 1.14 -0.18 -11.32
C PHE A 19 -0.10 -0.14 -10.42
N ARG A 20 -0.99 -1.13 -10.52
CA ARG A 20 -2.30 -1.11 -9.83
C ARG A 20 -2.40 -1.85 -8.49
N PRO A 21 -1.53 -2.83 -8.13
CA PRO A 21 -1.77 -3.61 -6.91
C PRO A 21 -1.68 -2.75 -5.66
N PHE A 22 -0.77 -1.76 -5.63
CA PHE A 22 -0.59 -0.90 -4.46
C PHE A 22 -1.81 -0.04 -4.12
N PHE A 23 -2.56 0.42 -5.12
CA PHE A 23 -3.80 1.15 -4.86
C PHE A 23 -4.89 0.25 -4.28
N LEU A 24 -5.00 -0.99 -4.78
CA LEU A 24 -5.92 -1.98 -4.20
C LEU A 24 -5.53 -2.33 -2.77
N VAL A 25 -4.23 -2.56 -2.53
CA VAL A 25 -3.68 -2.82 -1.20
C VAL A 25 -3.97 -1.64 -0.26
N ALA A 26 -3.75 -0.40 -0.71
CA ALA A 26 -4.03 0.79 0.08
C ALA A 26 -5.51 0.92 0.44
N VAL A 27 -6.43 0.63 -0.49
CA VAL A 27 -7.88 0.68 -0.24
C VAL A 27 -8.30 -0.40 0.74
N VAL A 28 -7.84 -1.64 0.54
CA VAL A 28 -8.12 -2.75 1.46
C VAL A 28 -7.61 -2.41 2.86
N ASP A 29 -6.39 -1.87 2.95
CA ASP A 29 -5.81 -1.47 4.22
C ASP A 29 -6.53 -0.30 4.88
N ALA A 30 -7.00 0.68 4.12
CA ALA A 30 -7.81 1.79 4.63
C ALA A 30 -9.12 1.28 5.24
N VAL A 31 -9.78 0.33 4.58
CA VAL A 31 -11.02 -0.28 5.07
C VAL A 31 -10.76 -1.08 6.35
N LEU A 32 -9.72 -1.92 6.36
CA LEU A 32 -9.35 -2.73 7.53
C LEU A 32 -8.93 -1.85 8.71
N GLY A 33 -8.06 -0.87 8.47
CA GLY A 33 -7.60 0.08 9.47
C GLY A 33 -8.76 0.90 10.02
N GLY A 34 -9.59 1.45 9.14
CA GLY A 34 -10.82 2.17 9.49
C GLY A 34 -11.77 1.36 10.37
N SER A 35 -12.02 0.09 10.01
CA SER A 35 -12.95 -0.77 10.74
C SER A 35 -12.54 -1.03 12.19
N GLY A 36 -11.24 -0.92 12.51
CA GLY A 36 -10.75 -1.18 13.86
C GLY A 36 -10.93 -0.02 14.84
N TRP A 37 -10.95 1.24 14.39
CA TRP A 37 -11.12 2.41 15.27
C TRP A 37 -12.43 3.17 15.06
N LEU A 38 -13.04 3.14 13.87
CA LEU A 38 -14.28 3.87 13.59
C LEU A 38 -15.42 3.53 14.57
N PRO A 39 -15.65 2.25 14.95
CA PRO A 39 -16.69 1.94 15.93
C PRO A 39 -16.48 2.63 17.29
N SER A 40 -15.23 2.78 17.72
CA SER A 40 -14.90 3.48 18.97
C SER A 40 -15.06 5.00 18.89
N ALA A 41 -15.10 5.58 17.68
CA ALA A 41 -15.37 7.01 17.49
C ALA A 41 -16.87 7.36 17.63
N PHE A 42 -17.76 6.38 17.43
CA PHE A 42 -19.22 6.55 17.47
C PHE A 42 -19.91 5.79 18.61
N GLY A 43 -19.19 4.99 19.38
CA GLY A 43 -19.70 4.18 20.49
C GLY A 43 -19.06 4.52 21.85
N PRO A 44 -19.61 4.03 22.98
CA PRO A 44 -19.11 4.34 24.32
C PRO A 44 -17.78 3.65 24.68
N GLN A 45 -17.34 2.66 23.90
CA GLN A 45 -16.07 1.96 24.12
C GLN A 45 -14.92 2.66 23.38
N ALA A 46 -14.04 3.34 24.14
CA ALA A 46 -12.85 4.02 23.63
C ALA A 46 -11.65 3.08 23.33
N TYR A 47 -11.78 1.78 23.62
CA TYR A 47 -10.73 0.78 23.45
C TYR A 47 -10.94 0.00 22.14
N GLY A 48 -9.93 0.00 21.28
CA GLY A 48 -9.93 -0.84 20.08
C GLY A 48 -9.88 -2.33 20.43
N PRO A 49 -10.14 -3.23 19.45
CA PRO A 49 -10.24 -4.68 19.67
C PRO A 49 -9.00 -5.34 20.30
N THR A 50 -7.86 -4.65 20.29
CA THR A 50 -6.55 -5.16 20.74
C THR A 50 -6.04 -4.55 22.05
N GLY A 51 -6.85 -3.72 22.72
CA GLY A 51 -6.43 -2.99 23.92
C GLY A 51 -5.59 -1.73 23.65
N LEU A 52 -5.34 -1.42 22.38
CA LEU A 52 -4.81 -0.12 21.95
C LEU A 52 -5.89 0.95 22.05
N SER A 53 -5.48 2.19 22.34
CA SER A 53 -6.39 3.32 22.19
C SER A 53 -6.82 3.45 20.73
N ALA A 54 -8.02 4.00 20.50
CA ALA A 54 -8.50 4.27 19.15
C ALA A 54 -7.51 5.13 18.33
N GLY A 55 -6.85 6.09 18.99
CA GLY A 55 -5.86 6.97 18.38
C GLY A 55 -4.59 6.24 17.96
N ASP A 56 -4.06 5.36 18.81
CA ASP A 56 -2.86 4.57 18.49
C ASP A 56 -3.13 3.60 17.35
N TRP A 57 -4.29 2.92 17.38
CA TRP A 57 -4.72 2.06 16.28
C TRP A 57 -4.80 2.83 14.96
N HIS A 58 -5.49 3.98 14.98
CA HIS A 58 -5.64 4.85 13.82
C HIS A 58 -4.28 5.27 13.25
N ARG A 59 -3.39 5.77 14.12
CA ARG A 59 -2.03 6.20 13.77
C ARG A 59 -1.23 5.08 13.13
N ASP A 60 -1.18 3.91 13.77
CA ASP A 60 -0.32 2.82 13.32
C ASP A 60 -0.79 2.24 11.99
N MET A 61 -2.11 2.05 11.81
CA MET A 61 -2.69 1.59 10.53
C MET A 61 -2.50 2.61 9.41
N LEU A 62 -2.57 3.92 9.69
CA LEU A 62 -2.31 4.97 8.71
C LEU A 62 -0.83 5.01 8.31
N LEU A 63 0.06 5.20 9.28
CA LEU A 63 1.47 5.51 9.05
C LEU A 63 2.25 4.31 8.50
N PHE A 64 1.98 3.11 9.02
CA PHE A 64 2.70 1.91 8.61
C PHE A 64 1.97 1.11 7.56
N GLY A 65 0.81 1.60 7.11
CA GLY A 65 -0.05 0.84 6.24
C GLY A 65 -0.57 1.54 5.01
N MET A 66 -1.61 2.34 5.16
CA MET A 66 -2.29 2.95 4.03
C MET A 66 -1.36 3.95 3.33
N VAL A 67 -0.69 4.82 4.10
CA VAL A 67 0.20 5.86 3.57
C VAL A 67 1.33 5.27 2.72
N PRO A 68 2.16 4.32 3.21
CA PRO A 68 3.25 3.76 2.41
C PRO A 68 2.75 2.97 1.20
N ALA A 69 1.60 2.29 1.28
CA ALA A 69 1.00 1.63 0.12
C ALA A 69 0.57 2.64 -0.95
N MET A 70 -0.14 3.69 -0.56
CA MET A 70 -0.60 4.74 -1.45
C MET A 70 0.57 5.51 -2.06
N LEU A 71 1.58 5.86 -1.25
CA LEU A 71 2.78 6.55 -1.69
C LEU A 71 3.57 5.69 -2.69
N SER A 72 3.73 4.39 -2.43
CA SER A 72 4.37 3.46 -3.36
C SER A 72 3.62 3.37 -4.68
N GLY A 73 2.29 3.24 -4.66
CA GLY A 73 1.46 3.24 -5.86
C GLY A 73 1.59 4.53 -6.66
N PHE A 74 1.60 5.67 -5.97
CA PHE A 74 1.80 6.98 -6.58
C PHE A 74 3.19 7.09 -7.21
N LEU A 75 4.26 6.78 -6.48
CA LEU A 75 5.64 6.88 -6.98
C LEU A 75 5.90 5.94 -8.16
N LEU A 76 5.37 4.72 -8.14
CA LEU A 76 5.54 3.77 -9.25
C LEU A 76 4.80 4.21 -10.52
N THR A 77 3.77 5.06 -10.40
CA THR A 77 2.89 5.43 -11.52
C THR A 77 3.13 6.86 -12.02
N ALA A 78 3.16 7.83 -11.11
CA ALA A 78 3.29 9.25 -11.41
C ALA A 78 4.74 9.62 -11.73
N LEU A 79 5.71 9.10 -10.99
CA LEU A 79 7.11 9.50 -11.13
C LEU A 79 7.70 9.16 -12.52
N PRO A 80 7.53 7.94 -13.08
CA PRO A 80 8.00 7.63 -14.42
C PRO A 80 7.30 8.46 -15.49
N ARG A 81 6.01 8.79 -15.26
CA ARG A 81 5.22 9.62 -16.18
C ARG A 81 5.72 11.06 -16.24
N TRP A 82 6.10 11.65 -15.11
CA TRP A 82 6.62 13.02 -15.05
C TRP A 82 8.07 13.13 -15.54
N THR A 83 8.88 12.11 -15.28
CA THR A 83 10.31 12.09 -15.64
C THR A 83 10.56 11.61 -17.06
N GLY A 84 9.54 11.07 -17.75
CA GLY A 84 9.71 10.42 -19.05
C GLY A 84 10.55 9.15 -19.00
N HIS A 85 10.86 8.64 -17.80
CA HIS A 85 11.69 7.45 -17.62
C HIS A 85 10.88 6.16 -17.82
N ARG A 86 11.57 5.06 -18.10
CA ARG A 86 10.90 3.76 -18.25
C ARG A 86 10.23 3.35 -16.94
N ALA A 87 9.08 2.71 -17.09
CA ALA A 87 8.36 2.03 -16.03
C ALA A 87 9.31 1.20 -15.14
N VAL A 88 9.14 1.34 -13.81
CA VAL A 88 9.92 0.60 -12.80
C VAL A 88 9.75 -0.92 -13.00
N SER A 89 10.83 -1.68 -12.78
CA SER A 89 10.84 -3.13 -12.96
C SER A 89 9.83 -3.84 -12.05
N SER A 90 9.24 -4.94 -12.53
CA SER A 90 8.33 -5.77 -11.73
C SER A 90 9.00 -6.30 -10.46
N ARG A 91 10.32 -6.54 -10.47
CA ARG A 91 11.09 -7.01 -9.31
C ARG A 91 11.07 -5.98 -8.18
N THR A 92 11.26 -4.70 -8.49
CA THR A 92 11.21 -3.62 -7.50
C THR A 92 9.82 -3.49 -6.89
N THR A 93 8.76 -3.63 -7.70
CA THR A 93 7.37 -3.63 -7.20
C THR A 93 7.15 -4.76 -6.19
N HIS A 94 7.62 -5.98 -6.47
CA HIS A 94 7.49 -7.10 -5.53
C HIS A 94 8.24 -6.86 -4.22
N LEU A 95 9.46 -6.30 -4.28
CA LEU A 95 10.23 -5.97 -3.07
C LEU A 95 9.49 -4.95 -2.20
N LEU A 96 8.87 -3.94 -2.80
CA LEU A 96 8.06 -2.96 -2.06
C LEU A 96 6.82 -3.60 -1.42
N VAL A 97 6.19 -4.57 -2.10
CA VAL A 97 5.04 -5.30 -1.54
C VAL A 97 5.47 -6.15 -0.35
N LEU A 98 6.62 -6.82 -0.44
CA LEU A 98 7.18 -7.58 0.68
C LEU A 98 7.54 -6.67 1.85
N LEU A 99 8.15 -5.51 1.58
CA LEU A 99 8.47 -4.53 2.61
C LEU A 99 7.20 -4.02 3.30
N TRP A 100 6.13 -3.76 2.56
CA TRP A 100 4.82 -3.41 3.12
C TRP A 100 4.22 -4.57 3.93
N ALA A 101 4.35 -5.82 3.48
CA ALA A 101 3.88 -6.97 4.23
C ALA A 101 4.62 -7.14 5.56
N CYS A 102 5.92 -6.81 5.63
CA CYS A 102 6.68 -6.81 6.88
C CYS A 102 6.07 -5.85 7.92
N SER A 103 5.54 -4.69 7.51
CA SER A 103 4.87 -3.78 8.45
C SER A 103 3.58 -4.39 9.02
N ARG A 104 2.84 -5.16 8.21
CA ARG A 104 1.65 -5.90 8.67
C ARG A 104 1.99 -6.94 9.73
N VAL A 105 3.05 -7.70 9.48
CA VAL A 105 3.53 -8.70 10.44
C VAL A 105 3.98 -8.02 11.73
N ALA A 106 4.71 -6.90 11.66
CA ALA A 106 5.11 -6.13 12.84
C ALA A 106 3.90 -5.62 13.66
N PHE A 107 2.85 -5.15 12.99
CA PHE A 107 1.60 -4.73 13.63
C PHE A 107 0.90 -5.91 14.34
N LEU A 108 0.78 -7.06 13.69
CA LEU A 108 0.18 -8.27 14.28
C LEU A 108 0.97 -8.79 15.49
N LEU A 109 2.30 -8.65 15.47
CA LEU A 109 3.17 -9.02 16.57
C LEU A 109 3.19 -8.01 17.72
N ARG A 110 2.39 -6.93 17.67
CA ARG A 110 2.40 -5.82 18.64
C ARG A 110 3.80 -5.22 18.86
N LEU A 111 4.53 -5.02 17.76
CA LEU A 111 5.79 -4.28 17.75
C LEU A 111 5.68 -2.79 17.31
N PRO A 112 4.59 -2.01 17.57
CA PRO A 112 4.54 -0.60 17.16
C PRO A 112 5.72 0.24 17.67
N SER A 113 6.22 -0.09 18.87
CA SER A 113 7.33 0.60 19.50
C SER A 113 8.63 0.51 18.68
N LEU A 114 8.88 -0.55 17.90
CA LEU A 114 10.06 -0.63 17.05
C LEU A 114 10.05 0.43 15.93
N GLY A 115 8.87 0.72 15.38
CA GLY A 115 8.72 1.75 14.34
C GLY A 115 8.85 3.18 14.89
N LEU A 116 8.43 3.41 16.13
CA LEU A 116 8.48 4.71 16.80
C LEU A 116 9.78 4.97 17.57
N ALA A 117 10.45 3.92 18.04
CA ALA A 117 11.73 4.03 18.74
C ALA A 117 12.83 4.54 17.80
N PHE A 118 12.78 4.19 16.51
CA PHE A 118 13.79 4.61 15.55
C PHE A 118 13.90 6.14 15.39
N PRO A 119 12.80 6.90 15.20
CA PRO A 119 12.85 8.36 15.21
C PRO A 119 13.06 8.96 16.60
N ALA A 120 12.59 8.32 17.68
CA ALA A 120 12.77 8.82 19.04
C ALA A 120 14.23 8.73 19.54
N VAL A 121 15.04 7.84 18.96
CA VAL A 121 16.49 7.74 19.22
C VAL A 121 17.28 8.83 18.49
N TRP A 122 16.67 9.50 17.51
CA TRP A 122 17.29 10.53 16.67
C TRP A 122 16.77 11.96 16.92
N MET A 123 16.00 12.17 18.00
CA MET A 123 15.58 13.47 18.53
C MET A 123 16.15 13.67 19.93
#